data_AF-A0A2K8ZBC7-F1
#
_entry.id   AF-A0A2K8ZBC7-F1
#
_cell.length_a   1.000
_cell.length_b   1.000
_cell.length_c   1.000
_cell.angle_alpha   90.00
_cell.angle_beta   90.00
_cell.angle_gamma   90.00
#
_symmetry.space_group_name_H-M   'P 1'
#
loop_
_entity.id
_entity.type
_entity.pdbx_description
1 polymer ?
#
loop_
_entity_poly.entity_id
_entity_poly.type
_entity_poly.pdbx_seq_one_letter_code
_entity_poly.pdbx_strand_id
1 'polypeptide(L)'
;MAKQTKPSSNWAISPSASLGKGKGSVGAGYIALTLFDVDSQLYFSLGLLGASLGGGIPAGATVSTFSPSFFTTPTPMWAQDFGGRLVNISGAELSIGVGGGITYLTFHNINHEPYWLDIGGVEAGIAGGIATGFYGSMVYENDGWENNGCRIQPDGDPMCGGKSPSPQYSTQDQNMSTMSSQ
;
A
#
# COMPACT_ATOMS: atom_id res chain seq x y z
N MET A 1 -20.44 -10.16 -6.20
CA MET A 1 -19.95 -9.54 -4.95
C MET A 1 -20.12 -10.58 -3.86
N ALA A 2 -19.10 -10.81 -3.05
CA ALA A 2 -19.13 -11.73 -1.93
C ALA A 2 -19.08 -10.96 -0.62
N LYS A 3 -19.92 -11.36 0.33
CA LYS A 3 -20.01 -10.68 1.61
C LYS A 3 -18.91 -11.17 2.55
N GLN A 4 -18.21 -10.25 3.20
CA GLN A 4 -17.35 -10.63 4.33
C GLN A 4 -18.26 -11.15 5.46
N THR A 5 -18.03 -12.40 5.90
CA THR A 5 -18.90 -13.06 6.90
C THR A 5 -18.29 -13.14 8.29
N LYS A 6 -16.99 -12.88 8.41
CA LYS A 6 -16.22 -12.87 9.67
C LYS A 6 -15.08 -11.85 9.60
N PRO A 7 -14.61 -11.33 10.74
CA PRO A 7 -13.43 -10.48 10.77
C PRO A 7 -12.15 -11.32 10.54
N SER A 8 -11.11 -10.66 10.04
CA SER A 8 -9.83 -11.27 9.65
C SER A 8 -8.65 -10.62 10.35
N SER A 9 -7.59 -11.40 10.53
CA SER A 9 -6.33 -10.92 11.11
C SER A 9 -5.21 -10.86 10.09
N ASN A 10 -5.34 -11.58 8.97
CA ASN A 10 -4.35 -11.57 7.91
C ASN A 10 -4.83 -10.71 6.74
N TRP A 11 -4.01 -9.73 6.38
CA TRP A 11 -4.34 -8.74 5.38
C TRP A 11 -3.19 -8.55 4.40
N ALA A 12 -3.49 -8.01 3.24
CA ALA A 12 -2.48 -7.44 2.37
C ALA A 12 -2.97 -6.15 1.73
N ILE A 13 -2.05 -5.26 1.37
CA ILE A 13 -2.36 -4.08 0.54
C ILE A 13 -1.50 -4.07 -0.70
N SER A 14 -2.09 -3.78 -1.85
CA SER A 14 -1.35 -3.53 -3.08
C SER A 14 -1.72 -2.15 -3.61
N PRO A 15 -0.74 -1.36 -4.09
CA PRO A 15 -1.05 -0.14 -4.82
C PRO A 15 -1.68 -0.48 -6.17
N SER A 16 -2.59 0.40 -6.60
CA SER A 16 -3.25 0.30 -7.90
C SER A 16 -2.92 1.50 -8.78
N ALA A 17 -3.22 2.71 -8.29
CA ALA A 17 -2.96 3.93 -9.04
C ALA A 17 -2.85 5.13 -8.08
N SER A 18 -2.25 6.23 -8.55
CA SER A 18 -2.30 7.51 -7.85
C SER A 18 -2.49 8.67 -8.81
N LEU A 19 -3.05 9.75 -8.27
CA LEU A 19 -3.28 11.03 -8.93
C LEU A 19 -2.91 12.13 -7.94
N GLY A 20 -2.29 13.21 -8.41
CA GLY A 20 -1.98 14.33 -7.54
C GLY A 20 -1.59 15.58 -8.29
N LYS A 21 -1.65 16.70 -7.58
CA LYS A 21 -1.18 18.01 -8.05
C LYS A 21 -0.53 18.77 -6.90
N GLY A 22 0.59 19.43 -7.19
CA GLY A 22 1.22 20.35 -6.25
C GLY A 22 1.54 21.70 -6.86
N LYS A 23 1.83 22.66 -5.97
CA LYS A 23 2.35 23.98 -6.30
C LYS A 23 3.24 24.46 -5.16
N GLY A 24 4.48 24.82 -5.46
CA GLY A 24 5.42 25.29 -4.43
C GLY A 24 5.83 24.15 -3.50
N SER A 25 5.54 24.27 -2.20
CA SER A 25 5.89 23.28 -1.18
C SER A 25 4.72 22.37 -0.75
N VAL A 26 3.57 22.45 -1.43
CA VAL A 26 2.34 21.76 -1.03
C VAL A 26 1.81 20.93 -2.19
N GLY A 27 1.42 19.68 -1.88
CA GLY A 27 0.74 18.77 -2.80
C GLY A 27 -0.55 18.22 -2.22
N ALA A 28 -1.50 17.88 -3.09
CA ALA A 28 -2.70 17.11 -2.74
C ALA A 28 -2.80 15.91 -3.69
N GLY A 29 -3.34 14.81 -3.20
CA GLY A 29 -3.41 13.58 -3.98
C GLY A 29 -4.47 12.60 -3.52
N TYR A 30 -4.74 11.68 -4.44
CA TYR A 30 -5.53 10.49 -4.27
C TYR A 30 -4.68 9.25 -4.59
N ILE A 31 -4.73 8.23 -3.73
CA ILE A 31 -4.10 6.94 -3.96
C ILE A 31 -5.20 5.88 -3.93
N ALA A 32 -5.33 5.12 -5.01
CA ALA A 32 -6.11 3.91 -5.05
C ALA A 32 -5.22 2.73 -4.65
N LEU A 33 -5.63 2.05 -3.60
CA LEU A 33 -5.06 0.80 -3.11
C LEU A 33 -6.13 -0.29 -3.20
N THR A 34 -5.67 -1.54 -3.22
CA THR A 34 -6.51 -2.72 -3.01
C THR A 34 -6.15 -3.32 -1.67
N LEU A 35 -7.14 -3.46 -0.78
CA LEU A 35 -7.04 -4.15 0.49
C LEU A 35 -7.53 -5.58 0.32
N PHE A 36 -6.72 -6.57 0.67
CA PHE A 36 -7.04 -7.99 0.60
C PHE A 36 -7.28 -8.54 2.00
N ASP A 37 -8.44 -9.17 2.19
CA ASP A 37 -8.67 -10.11 3.28
C ASP A 37 -8.09 -11.46 2.87
N VAL A 38 -6.92 -11.78 3.42
CA VAL A 38 -6.17 -12.99 3.07
C VAL A 38 -6.87 -14.24 3.61
N ASP A 39 -7.56 -14.14 4.74
CA ASP A 39 -8.27 -15.26 5.37
C ASP A 39 -9.49 -15.68 4.55
N SER A 40 -10.21 -14.71 3.98
CA SER A 40 -11.43 -14.94 3.19
C SER A 40 -11.22 -14.89 1.68
N GLN A 41 -10.03 -14.54 1.22
CA GLN A 41 -9.70 -14.33 -0.22
C GLN A 41 -10.65 -13.35 -0.90
N LEU A 42 -10.94 -12.26 -0.20
CA LEU A 42 -11.73 -11.14 -0.71
C LEU A 42 -10.83 -9.93 -0.90
N TYR A 43 -11.15 -9.08 -1.88
CA TYR A 43 -10.51 -7.78 -2.03
C TYR A 43 -11.52 -6.65 -1.95
N PHE A 44 -11.02 -5.47 -1.57
CA PHE A 44 -11.78 -4.25 -1.33
C PHE A 44 -11.01 -3.06 -1.91
N SER A 45 -11.72 -2.07 -2.43
CA SER A 45 -11.10 -0.82 -2.88
C SER A 45 -10.87 0.10 -1.68
N LEU A 46 -9.63 0.52 -1.51
CA LEU A 46 -9.20 1.43 -0.46
C LEU A 46 -8.65 2.71 -1.11
N GLY A 47 -9.31 3.83 -0.89
CA GLY A 47 -8.87 5.15 -1.34
C GLY A 47 -8.16 5.91 -0.22
N LEU A 48 -7.07 6.59 -0.53
CA LEU A 48 -6.40 7.53 0.37
C LEU A 48 -6.49 8.94 -0.23
N LEU A 49 -7.08 9.87 0.51
CA LEU A 49 -7.23 11.28 0.11
C LEU A 49 -6.49 12.16 1.09
N GLY A 50 -5.61 13.03 0.62
CA GLY A 50 -4.79 13.81 1.53
C GLY A 50 -3.92 14.85 0.87
N ALA A 51 -3.06 15.42 1.72
CA ALA A 51 -2.11 16.44 1.33
C ALA A 51 -0.74 16.13 1.93
N SER A 52 0.29 16.59 1.23
CA SER A 52 1.69 16.44 1.63
C SER A 52 2.42 17.78 1.56
N LEU A 53 3.49 17.88 2.34
CA LEU A 53 4.48 18.96 2.26
C LEU A 53 5.75 18.41 1.57
N GLY A 54 6.27 19.17 0.61
CA GLY A 54 7.48 18.80 -0.14
C GLY A 54 7.57 19.50 -1.50
N GLY A 55 8.53 19.12 -2.35
CA GLY A 55 8.71 19.71 -3.68
C GLY A 55 7.46 19.51 -4.55
N GLY A 56 6.67 20.55 -4.74
CA GLY A 56 5.43 20.51 -5.52
C GLY A 56 5.73 20.27 -6.99
N ILE A 57 5.27 19.13 -7.51
CA ILE A 57 5.48 18.72 -8.90
C ILE A 57 4.21 19.11 -9.69
N PRO A 58 4.30 19.38 -11.00
CA PRO A 58 3.10 19.47 -11.84
C PRO A 58 2.22 18.22 -11.74
N ALA A 59 0.93 18.38 -12.02
CA ALA A 59 -0.05 17.30 -11.89
C ALA A 59 0.38 16.03 -12.64
N GLY A 60 0.20 14.87 -12.00
CA GLY A 60 0.59 13.57 -12.52
C GLY A 60 -0.41 12.48 -12.15
N ALA A 61 -0.36 11.38 -12.89
CA ALA A 61 -1.11 10.18 -12.59
C ALA A 61 -0.28 8.96 -12.97
N THR A 62 -0.32 7.93 -12.13
CA THR A 62 0.44 6.70 -12.35
C THR A 62 -0.31 5.46 -11.94
N VAL A 63 0.09 4.35 -12.55
CA VAL A 63 -0.44 3.02 -12.30
C VAL A 63 0.70 2.19 -11.76
N SER A 64 0.40 1.42 -10.71
CA SER A 64 1.39 0.63 -9.99
C SER A 64 1.37 -0.81 -10.47
N THR A 65 2.53 -1.46 -10.38
CA THR A 65 2.63 -2.91 -10.51
C THR A 65 1.98 -3.57 -9.30
N PHE A 66 1.30 -4.69 -9.52
CA PHE A 66 0.72 -5.49 -8.43
C PHE A 66 1.85 -6.03 -7.54
N SER A 67 1.87 -5.62 -6.28
CA SER A 67 2.89 -6.01 -5.29
C SER A 67 2.28 -5.90 -3.90
N PRO A 68 1.61 -6.96 -3.42
CA PRO A 68 0.93 -6.92 -2.13
C PRO A 68 1.92 -6.97 -0.96
N SER A 69 1.80 -6.02 -0.04
CA SER A 69 2.45 -6.06 1.27
C SER A 69 1.51 -6.69 2.29
N PHE A 70 1.95 -7.81 2.85
CA PHE A 70 1.21 -8.56 3.85
C PHE A 70 1.43 -7.98 5.24
N PHE A 71 0.38 -7.98 6.03
CA PHE A 71 0.43 -7.56 7.42
C PHE A 71 -0.62 -8.29 8.24
N THR A 72 -0.47 -8.20 9.55
CA THR A 72 -1.38 -8.81 10.51
C THR A 72 -1.90 -7.81 11.51
N THR A 73 -3.13 -8.02 11.98
CA THR A 73 -3.72 -7.26 13.09
C THR A 73 -3.94 -8.21 14.27
N PRO A 74 -3.51 -7.86 15.50
CA PRO A 74 -3.64 -8.73 16.66
C PRO A 74 -5.11 -8.88 17.08
N THR A 75 -5.94 -7.86 16.82
CA THR A 75 -7.40 -7.96 16.91
C THR A 75 -7.94 -8.22 15.51
N PRO A 76 -8.80 -9.24 15.30
CA PRO A 76 -9.49 -9.42 14.02
C PRO A 76 -10.34 -8.21 13.66
N MET A 77 -10.28 -7.77 12.41
CA MET A 77 -10.94 -6.56 11.92
C MET A 77 -11.85 -6.87 10.74
N TRP A 78 -12.74 -5.94 10.41
CA TRP A 78 -13.46 -5.92 9.14
C TRP A 78 -12.80 -4.96 8.18
N ALA A 79 -13.06 -5.10 6.88
CA ALA A 79 -12.50 -4.18 5.89
C ALA A 79 -12.85 -2.72 6.19
N GLN A 80 -14.10 -2.44 6.61
CA GLN A 80 -14.52 -1.07 6.95
C GLN A 80 -13.76 -0.45 8.13
N ASP A 81 -13.11 -1.24 8.99
CA ASP A 81 -12.36 -0.71 10.14
C ASP A 81 -11.09 0.03 9.70
N PHE A 82 -10.63 -0.22 8.46
CA PHE A 82 -9.57 0.54 7.80
C PHE A 82 -10.06 1.86 7.20
N GLY A 83 -11.37 2.08 7.08
CA GLY A 83 -11.98 3.32 6.61
C GLY A 83 -12.05 4.40 7.69
N GLY A 84 -11.98 5.67 7.28
CA GLY A 84 -12.03 6.83 8.17
C GLY A 84 -10.79 6.97 9.06
N ARG A 85 -9.70 6.27 8.76
CA ARG A 85 -8.44 6.32 9.52
C ARG A 85 -7.52 7.37 8.93
N LEU A 86 -6.74 7.97 9.82
CA LEU A 86 -5.59 8.75 9.40
C LEU A 86 -4.50 7.78 8.98
N VAL A 87 -3.93 7.98 7.81
CA VAL A 87 -2.83 7.22 7.24
C VAL A 87 -1.64 8.15 7.08
N ASN A 88 -0.51 7.76 7.65
CA ASN A 88 0.75 8.43 7.38
C ASN A 88 1.44 7.71 6.23
N ILE A 89 1.92 8.48 5.26
CA ILE A 89 2.71 8.00 4.14
C ILE A 89 4.07 8.68 4.18
N SER A 90 5.14 7.90 4.12
CA SER A 90 6.53 8.37 4.07
C SER A 90 7.28 7.73 2.90
N GLY A 91 8.28 8.43 2.34
CA GLY A 91 9.06 7.92 1.22
C GLY A 91 10.35 8.73 1.02
N ALA A 92 11.39 8.07 0.53
CA ALA A 92 12.67 8.71 0.23
C ALA A 92 12.61 9.42 -1.13
N GLU A 93 12.77 10.74 -1.11
CA GLU A 93 13.23 11.60 -2.21
C GLU A 93 12.67 11.32 -3.62
N LEU A 94 11.62 12.05 -3.99
CA LEU A 94 11.21 12.26 -5.39
C LEU A 94 12.23 13.17 -6.11
N SER A 95 13.37 12.59 -6.51
CA SER A 95 14.20 13.15 -7.58
C SER A 95 13.61 12.71 -8.92
N ILE A 96 13.08 13.66 -9.68
CA ILE A 96 12.51 13.44 -11.01
C ILE A 96 13.59 12.82 -11.92
N GLY A 97 13.42 11.55 -12.33
CA GLY A 97 14.21 11.00 -13.43
C GLY A 97 14.58 9.52 -13.40
N VAL A 98 14.39 8.79 -12.30
CA VAL A 98 14.73 7.36 -12.25
C VAL A 98 13.70 6.62 -11.41
N GLY A 99 13.08 5.58 -11.97
CA GLY A 99 12.04 4.79 -11.31
C GLY A 99 12.51 4.16 -10.00
N GLY A 100 11.54 3.80 -9.15
CA GLY A 100 11.72 3.01 -7.95
C GLY A 100 11.65 3.79 -6.65
N GLY A 101 10.58 4.56 -6.40
CA GLY A 101 10.40 5.21 -5.10
C GLY A 101 9.83 4.24 -4.06
N ILE A 102 10.58 3.94 -2.99
CA ILE A 102 10.04 3.18 -1.85
C ILE A 102 9.09 4.10 -1.08
N THR A 103 7.81 3.74 -1.06
CA THR A 103 6.75 4.48 -0.36
C THR A 103 6.17 3.57 0.71
N TYR A 104 6.21 4.02 1.95
CA TYR A 104 5.67 3.31 3.09
C TYR A 104 4.41 3.99 3.59
N LEU A 105 3.45 3.20 4.08
CA LEU A 105 2.29 3.72 4.79
C LEU A 105 2.07 3.03 6.14
N THR A 106 1.35 3.71 7.02
CA THR A 106 0.84 3.13 8.26
C THR A 106 -0.50 3.73 8.64
N PHE A 107 -1.40 2.91 9.19
CA PHE A 107 -2.69 3.36 9.70
C PHE A 107 -2.55 3.79 11.17
N HIS A 108 -2.95 5.01 11.48
CA HIS A 108 -3.07 5.46 12.86
C HIS A 108 -4.23 4.74 13.57
N ASN A 109 -4.01 4.40 14.84
CA ASN A 109 -4.97 3.71 15.70
C ASN A 109 -5.40 2.32 15.21
N ILE A 110 -4.65 1.74 14.28
CA ILE A 110 -4.70 0.32 13.97
C ILE A 110 -3.35 -0.26 14.40
N ASN A 111 -3.37 -1.23 15.30
CA ASN A 111 -2.17 -1.97 15.61
C ASN A 111 -1.99 -3.03 14.52
N HIS A 112 -0.88 -2.98 13.79
CA HIS A 112 -0.59 -3.94 12.74
C HIS A 112 0.92 -4.18 12.62
N GLU A 113 1.28 -5.37 12.16
CA GLU A 113 2.66 -5.79 11.96
C GLU A 113 2.85 -6.32 10.53
N PRO A 114 3.85 -5.81 9.76
CA PRO A 114 4.82 -4.78 10.14
C PRO A 114 4.22 -3.37 10.23
N TYR A 115 4.77 -2.52 11.11
CA TYR A 115 4.23 -1.16 11.33
C TYR A 115 4.26 -0.26 10.09
N TRP A 116 5.27 -0.42 9.24
CA TRP A 116 5.38 0.26 7.95
C TRP A 116 5.11 -0.72 6.82
N LEU A 117 4.11 -0.42 6.00
CA LEU A 117 3.71 -1.25 4.88
C LEU A 117 4.26 -0.66 3.59
N ASP A 118 5.01 -1.46 2.82
CA ASP A 118 5.54 -1.05 1.53
C ASP A 118 4.41 -1.00 0.50
N ILE A 119 4.20 0.16 -0.12
CA ILE A 119 3.28 0.33 -1.24
C ILE A 119 4.05 0.79 -2.49
N GLY A 120 5.27 0.28 -2.66
CA GLY A 120 6.15 0.54 -3.79
C GLY A 120 5.45 0.40 -5.14
N GLY A 121 5.89 1.20 -6.12
CA GLY A 121 5.25 1.27 -7.44
C GLY A 121 4.18 2.36 -7.58
N VAL A 122 3.86 3.11 -6.52
CA VAL A 122 3.20 4.43 -6.63
C VAL A 122 4.23 5.47 -7.10
N GLU A 123 4.98 5.15 -8.14
CA GLU A 123 5.93 6.07 -8.74
C GLU A 123 5.16 7.19 -9.42
N ALA A 124 5.52 8.45 -9.22
CA ALA A 124 5.21 9.61 -10.09
C ALA A 124 3.76 10.13 -10.27
N GLY A 125 2.77 9.74 -9.44
CA GLY A 125 1.41 10.31 -9.52
C GLY A 125 1.07 11.29 -8.40
N ILE A 126 1.66 11.14 -7.22
CA ILE A 126 1.48 12.12 -6.14
C ILE A 126 2.41 13.28 -6.38
N ALA A 127 1.89 14.31 -7.03
CA ALA A 127 2.63 15.52 -7.37
C ALA A 127 2.90 16.45 -6.17
N GLY A 128 3.25 15.89 -5.02
CA GLY A 128 3.93 16.59 -3.95
C GLY A 128 5.02 15.67 -3.49
N GLY A 129 6.28 16.01 -3.79
CA GLY A 129 7.46 15.24 -3.40
C GLY A 129 7.30 14.74 -1.98
N ILE A 130 7.00 13.45 -1.80
CA ILE A 130 6.62 12.94 -0.48
C ILE A 130 7.91 12.85 0.32
N ALA A 131 8.07 13.72 1.31
CA ALA A 131 8.93 13.44 2.45
C ALA A 131 8.09 12.78 3.56
N THR A 132 6.88 13.28 3.82
CA THR A 132 5.86 12.70 4.72
C THR A 132 4.50 13.36 4.45
N GLY A 133 3.38 12.64 4.51
CA GLY A 133 2.04 13.18 4.30
C GLY A 133 0.95 12.47 5.10
N PHE A 134 -0.18 13.17 5.30
CA PHE A 134 -1.33 12.66 6.05
C PHE A 134 -2.54 12.52 5.12
N TYR A 135 -3.16 11.35 5.16
CA TYR A 135 -4.27 10.98 4.29
C TYR A 135 -5.42 10.41 5.12
N GLY A 136 -6.65 10.71 4.73
CA GLY A 136 -7.82 9.98 5.19
C GLY A 136 -8.04 8.75 4.32
N SER A 137 -8.25 7.59 4.94
CA SER A 137 -8.62 6.37 4.23
C SER A 137 -10.13 6.25 4.05
N MET A 138 -10.55 5.63 2.94
CA MET A 138 -11.94 5.32 2.63
C MET A 138 -12.00 3.92 2.02
N VAL A 139 -12.88 3.07 2.57
CA VAL A 139 -13.21 1.78 1.97
C VAL A 139 -14.53 1.94 1.23
N TYR A 140 -14.53 1.65 -0.07
CA TYR A 140 -15.66 2.01 -0.94
C TYR A 140 -16.83 1.02 -0.86
N GLU A 141 -16.59 -0.23 -0.42
CA GLU A 141 -17.61 -1.27 -0.40
C GLU A 141 -17.54 -2.10 0.89
N ASN A 142 -18.71 -2.45 1.42
CA ASN A 142 -18.83 -3.35 2.58
C ASN A 142 -18.80 -4.82 2.18
N ASP A 143 -19.16 -5.12 0.94
CA ASP A 143 -19.05 -6.45 0.34
C ASP A 143 -17.77 -6.48 -0.48
N GLY A 144 -16.96 -7.54 -0.29
CA GLY A 144 -15.74 -7.72 -1.04
C GLY A 144 -16.02 -8.31 -2.42
N TRP A 145 -15.02 -8.26 -3.28
CA TRP A 145 -15.01 -9.07 -4.49
C TRP A 145 -14.23 -10.34 -4.24
N GLU A 146 -14.75 -11.46 -4.73
CA GLU A 146 -14.03 -12.73 -4.68
C GLU A 146 -12.77 -12.63 -5.52
N ASN A 147 -11.67 -13.08 -4.93
CA ASN A 147 -10.45 -13.31 -5.66
C ASN A 147 -10.53 -14.66 -6.40
N ASN A 148 -11.42 -14.75 -7.41
CA ASN A 148 -11.72 -15.97 -8.18
C ASN A 148 -10.61 -16.41 -9.15
N GLY A 149 -9.43 -15.80 -9.05
CA GLY A 149 -8.28 -16.16 -9.86
C GLY A 149 -7.22 -16.79 -8.99
N CYS A 150 -6.30 -15.96 -8.50
CA CYS A 150 -5.07 -16.43 -7.93
C CYS A 150 -4.97 -16.11 -6.44
N ARG A 151 -4.75 -17.14 -5.63
CA ARG A 151 -4.77 -17.05 -4.17
C ARG A 151 -3.69 -16.07 -3.67
N ILE A 152 -4.12 -15.01 -2.99
CA ILE A 152 -3.21 -14.06 -2.35
C ILE A 152 -2.71 -14.65 -1.04
N GLN A 153 -1.43 -15.02 -0.99
CA GLN A 153 -0.78 -15.52 0.22
C GLN A 153 0.75 -15.35 0.12
N PRO A 154 1.47 -15.15 1.25
CA PRO A 154 2.91 -14.88 1.23
C PRO A 154 3.78 -15.99 0.62
N ASP A 155 3.31 -17.24 0.67
CA ASP A 155 4.00 -18.44 0.19
C ASP A 155 3.37 -19.00 -1.09
N GLY A 156 2.57 -18.18 -1.79
CA GLY A 156 1.77 -18.58 -2.94
C GLY A 156 2.46 -18.40 -4.30
N ASP A 157 1.65 -18.28 -5.34
CA ASP A 157 2.13 -17.90 -6.66
C ASP A 157 2.71 -16.46 -6.59
N PRO A 158 3.96 -16.24 -7.04
CA PRO A 158 4.59 -14.93 -7.05
C PRO A 158 3.82 -13.85 -7.80
N MET A 159 3.12 -14.23 -8.87
CA MET A 159 2.28 -13.32 -9.64
C MET A 159 1.05 -12.86 -8.85
N CYS A 160 0.83 -13.47 -7.68
CA CYS A 160 -0.34 -13.35 -6.83
C CYS A 160 0.06 -13.03 -5.39
N GLY A 161 1.24 -12.45 -5.19
CA GLY A 161 1.73 -12.05 -3.88
C GLY A 161 2.53 -13.09 -3.12
N GLY A 162 2.83 -14.24 -3.72
CA GLY A 162 3.79 -15.18 -3.16
C GLY A 162 5.23 -14.69 -3.25
N LYS A 163 6.12 -15.30 -2.46
CA LYS A 163 7.57 -15.12 -2.65
C LYS A 163 8.00 -15.67 -4.00
N SER A 164 8.73 -14.88 -4.79
CA SER A 164 9.33 -15.33 -6.05
C SER A 164 10.21 -16.57 -5.84
N PRO A 165 10.10 -17.64 -6.67
CA PRO A 165 11.02 -18.77 -6.67
C PRO A 165 12.43 -18.37 -7.14
N SER A 166 12.59 -17.14 -7.64
CA SER A 166 13.88 -16.51 -7.94
C SER A 166 14.09 -15.30 -7.02
N PRO A 167 14.29 -15.51 -5.70
CA PRO A 167 14.40 -14.42 -4.71
C PRO A 167 15.60 -13.49 -4.98
N GLN A 168 16.58 -13.95 -5.74
CA GLN A 168 17.79 -13.20 -6.13
C GLN A 168 17.52 -12.02 -7.08
N TYR A 169 16.34 -11.95 -7.70
CA TYR A 169 15.90 -10.80 -8.51
C TYR A 169 14.79 -9.99 -7.84
N SER A 170 14.36 -10.38 -6.63
CA SER A 170 13.46 -9.61 -5.78
C SER A 170 14.30 -8.75 -4.84
N THR A 171 14.33 -7.45 -5.06
CA THR A 171 15.15 -6.48 -4.33
C THR A 171 14.76 -6.30 -2.84
N GLN A 172 13.84 -7.10 -2.29
CA GLN A 172 13.38 -6.95 -0.90
C GLN A 172 14.08 -7.86 0.13
N ASP A 173 14.78 -8.93 -0.26
CA ASP A 173 15.43 -9.84 0.72
C ASP A 173 16.92 -9.50 1.01
N GLN A 174 17.52 -8.53 0.30
CA GLN A 174 18.95 -8.23 0.49
C GLN A 174 19.28 -7.17 1.56
N ASN A 175 18.30 -6.54 2.21
CA ASN A 175 18.55 -5.43 3.13
C ASN A 175 18.37 -5.72 4.64
N MET A 176 18.12 -6.97 5.06
CA MET A 176 18.05 -7.29 6.50
C MET A 176 19.05 -8.35 6.99
N SER A 177 19.96 -8.83 6.14
CA SER A 177 20.93 -9.87 6.55
C SER A 177 22.39 -9.41 6.65
N THR A 178 22.71 -8.15 6.37
CA THR A 178 24.10 -7.64 6.37
C THR A 178 24.45 -6.63 7.47
N MET A 179 23.58 -6.38 8.45
CA MET A 179 23.91 -5.60 9.66
C MET A 179 24.10 -6.43 10.93
N SER A 180 24.40 -7.72 10.81
CA SER A 180 24.75 -8.57 11.95
C SER A 180 25.92 -9.50 11.66
N SER A 181 27.02 -8.96 11.10
CA SER A 181 28.38 -9.49 11.29
C SER A 181 29.41 -8.65 10.55
N GLN A 182 29.99 -7.68 11.26
CA GLN A 182 31.43 -7.42 11.41
C GLN A 182 31.67 -6.01 11.95
#